data_AF-A0A1I1YJS6-F1
#
_entry.id   AF-A0A1I1YJS6-F1
#
_cell.length_a   1.000
_cell.length_b   1.000
_cell.length_c   1.000
_cell.angle_alpha   90.00
_cell.angle_beta   90.00
_cell.angle_gamma   90.00
#
_symmetry.space_group_name_H-M   'P 1'
#
loop_
_entity.id
_entity.type
_entity.pdbx_description
1 polymer ?
#
loop_
_entity_poly.entity_id
_entity_poly.type
_entity_poly.pdbx_seq_one_letter_code
_entity_poly.pdbx_strand_id
1 'polypeptide(L)'
;MEQRQPEEPNPQRDVPASGPKPDARPGNIQAPETQPSTKQPPANQPAGNRQDAAQPENHNNGGESAQSGQKQRDNRQPSGRNDEQRQRNQRDKQQNNGQRPNEARQRDNPQQDRDRTPTRNPSREQSSMASGLRDTGIQDAADATNRNVVPELRDDRLVIGISLGDYNGIGPEVILKALQYNRLQKICTPVIYGSMRILNRYRNLLNLKDWNLNGAQTIGQISHKLTNVITCWPDQNQEIQPGQVTAEAGQAALACLQRAVDDLKDGKIDALVTAPINKYNIQSEEFKFPGHTEYLAQEFGVQDNLMFLVSQTLRVGVVTGHVPLGRVRQNVTRERILQKITLMMQSLKQDFGIERPKIAVLGLNPHAGEEGLLGNEEQDIIKPLLDELRNKGQLVFGPYPADGFFGTRAYAKFDAVLAMYHDQGLIPFKAIAFEEGVNFTAGMPAVRTSPDHGTAYDIAGKDLADETSMLQAIYTAIDVARSRKEYLELEAGALK
;
A
#
# COMPACT_ATOMS: atom_id res chain seq x y z
N MET A 1 8.90 -6.80 -8.50
CA MET A 1 8.12 -7.93 -9.06
C MET A 1 6.65 -7.57 -8.94
N GLU A 2 6.13 -6.84 -9.93
CA GLU A 2 4.68 -6.72 -10.13
C GLU A 2 4.24 -7.84 -11.07
N GLN A 3 3.00 -8.28 -10.95
CA GLN A 3 2.45 -9.49 -11.58
C GLN A 3 2.85 -9.58 -13.05
N ARG A 4 3.70 -10.56 -13.41
CA ARG A 4 3.84 -10.96 -14.82
C ARG A 4 2.57 -11.70 -15.20
N GLN A 5 1.87 -11.18 -16.21
CA GLN A 5 0.80 -11.91 -16.88
C GLN A 5 1.41 -13.21 -17.47
N PRO A 6 0.82 -14.39 -17.24
CA PRO A 6 1.19 -15.57 -18.00
C PRO A 6 0.77 -15.38 -19.47
N GLU A 7 1.70 -15.64 -20.40
CA GLU A 7 1.42 -15.64 -21.84
C GLU A 7 0.39 -16.73 -22.16
N GLU A 8 -0.69 -16.36 -22.87
CA GLU A 8 -1.60 -17.34 -23.48
C GLU A 8 -0.88 -18.11 -24.60
N PRO A 9 -1.08 -19.42 -24.74
CA PRO A 9 -0.52 -20.17 -25.85
C PRO A 9 -1.21 -19.76 -27.16
N ASN A 10 -0.44 -19.14 -28.04
CA ASN A 10 -0.85 -18.75 -29.39
C ASN A 10 -1.30 -20.00 -30.19
N PRO A 11 -2.52 -20.06 -30.73
CA PRO A 11 -2.94 -21.19 -31.54
C PRO A 11 -2.16 -21.20 -32.86
N GLN A 12 -1.44 -22.29 -33.09
CA GLN A 12 -0.71 -22.56 -34.33
C GLN A 12 -1.63 -22.39 -35.54
N ARG A 13 -1.24 -21.51 -36.46
CA ARG A 13 -1.85 -21.39 -37.79
C ARG A 13 -1.37 -22.55 -38.65
N ASP A 14 -2.27 -23.50 -38.89
CA ASP A 14 -2.09 -24.51 -39.93
C ASP A 14 -2.11 -23.86 -41.32
N VAL A 15 -1.09 -24.20 -42.11
CA VAL A 15 -0.95 -23.83 -43.52
C VAL A 15 -1.58 -24.94 -44.36
N PRO A 16 -2.53 -24.67 -45.28
CA PRO A 16 -2.97 -25.69 -46.22
C PRO A 16 -2.21 -25.59 -47.55
N ALA A 17 -1.73 -26.76 -47.99
CA ALA A 17 -1.09 -27.00 -49.27
C ALA A 17 -2.08 -26.96 -50.46
N SER A 18 -1.51 -26.76 -51.64
CA SER A 18 -2.13 -26.46 -52.93
C SER A 18 -2.74 -27.66 -53.68
N GLY A 19 -3.93 -27.44 -54.25
CA GLY A 19 -4.40 -27.96 -55.56
C GLY A 19 -5.35 -29.17 -55.56
N PRO A 20 -6.06 -29.50 -56.66
CA PRO A 20 -6.60 -28.67 -57.75
C PRO A 20 -8.16 -28.81 -57.92
N LYS A 21 -8.78 -27.90 -58.68
CA LYS A 21 -10.18 -27.97 -59.21
C LYS A 21 -10.22 -28.86 -60.48
N PRO A 22 -11.35 -29.49 -60.91
CA PRO A 22 -12.54 -28.74 -61.40
C PRO A 22 -13.95 -29.42 -61.37
N ASP A 23 -14.93 -28.58 -61.76
CA ASP A 23 -16.20 -28.82 -62.48
C ASP A 23 -17.54 -29.22 -61.84
N ALA A 24 -18.57 -28.60 -62.44
CA ALA A 24 -20.03 -28.86 -62.46
C ALA A 24 -20.98 -28.08 -61.51
N ARG A 25 -21.71 -27.11 -62.08
CA ARG A 25 -23.03 -26.54 -61.65
C ARG A 25 -24.18 -27.51 -62.08
N PRO A 26 -25.51 -27.25 -61.87
CA PRO A 26 -26.24 -26.11 -61.28
C PRO A 26 -27.44 -26.44 -60.33
N GLY A 27 -28.07 -25.40 -59.74
CA GLY A 27 -29.45 -25.42 -59.20
C GLY A 27 -29.66 -24.49 -57.98
N ASN A 28 -30.00 -23.20 -58.15
CA ASN A 28 -31.36 -22.58 -58.05
C ASN A 28 -31.97 -22.72 -56.61
N ILE A 29 -32.39 -21.69 -55.83
CA ILE A 29 -33.36 -20.61 -56.08
C ILE A 29 -33.33 -19.54 -54.92
N GLN A 30 -33.51 -18.27 -55.31
CA GLN A 30 -34.05 -17.05 -54.64
C GLN A 30 -33.39 -16.34 -53.44
N ALA A 31 -33.02 -15.08 -53.71
CA ALA A 31 -33.11 -13.90 -52.85
C ALA A 31 -34.24 -12.97 -53.36
N PRO A 32 -34.55 -11.89 -52.63
CA PRO A 32 -34.56 -10.54 -53.23
C PRO A 32 -33.67 -9.58 -52.41
N GLU A 33 -32.70 -8.87 -53.02
CA GLU A 33 -32.81 -7.53 -53.64
C GLU A 33 -33.03 -6.41 -52.60
N THR A 34 -32.31 -5.28 -52.53
CA THR A 34 -31.65 -4.44 -53.56
C THR A 34 -30.71 -3.39 -52.92
N GLN A 35 -29.64 -2.99 -53.62
CA GLN A 35 -28.93 -1.69 -53.48
C GLN A 35 -29.44 -0.73 -54.63
N PRO A 36 -28.77 0.36 -55.10
CA PRO A 36 -27.69 1.25 -54.59
C PRO A 36 -27.89 2.77 -54.93
N SER A 37 -26.88 3.62 -54.61
CA SER A 37 -26.14 4.49 -55.57
C SER A 37 -25.96 6.00 -55.26
N THR A 38 -24.68 6.40 -55.17
CA THR A 38 -23.91 7.53 -55.79
C THR A 38 -24.38 9.01 -55.91
N LYS A 39 -23.38 9.91 -55.66
CA LYS A 39 -22.99 11.19 -56.33
C LYS A 39 -23.59 12.57 -55.91
N GLN A 40 -22.77 13.38 -55.21
CA GLN A 40 -22.28 14.78 -55.44
C GLN A 40 -23.19 15.99 -55.93
N PRO A 41 -22.77 17.28 -55.79
CA PRO A 41 -23.44 18.43 -55.08
C PRO A 41 -24.03 19.51 -56.06
N PRO A 42 -24.20 20.85 -55.80
CA PRO A 42 -24.20 21.71 -54.58
C PRO A 42 -25.37 22.76 -54.47
N ALA A 43 -25.31 23.61 -53.42
CA ALA A 43 -25.80 25.01 -53.27
C ALA A 43 -27.31 25.38 -53.29
N ASN A 44 -27.79 26.06 -52.22
CA ASN A 44 -28.56 27.33 -52.31
C ASN A 44 -28.84 27.98 -50.94
N GLN A 45 -28.78 29.32 -50.92
CA GLN A 45 -29.22 30.23 -49.83
C GLN A 45 -30.77 30.37 -49.80
N PRO A 46 -31.34 31.15 -48.86
CA PRO A 46 -31.67 32.53 -49.24
C PRO A 46 -31.46 33.59 -48.15
N ALA A 47 -31.65 34.84 -48.59
CA ALA A 47 -31.19 36.13 -48.09
C ALA A 47 -32.12 36.84 -47.08
N GLY A 48 -31.63 37.96 -46.52
CA GLY A 48 -32.48 39.10 -46.14
C GLY A 48 -31.98 40.03 -45.03
N ASN A 49 -31.11 41.00 -45.35
CA ASN A 49 -31.39 42.46 -45.33
C ASN A 49 -30.14 43.34 -45.21
N ARG A 50 -30.11 44.38 -46.06
CA ARG A 50 -29.13 45.47 -46.17
C ARG A 50 -29.56 46.67 -45.31
N GLN A 51 -28.60 47.54 -44.98
CA GLN A 51 -28.51 48.99 -45.32
C GLN A 51 -27.35 49.60 -44.49
N ASP A 52 -26.25 50.02 -45.12
CA ASP A 52 -25.91 51.41 -45.54
C ASP A 52 -25.24 52.19 -44.38
N ALA A 53 -24.19 53.02 -44.51
CA ALA A 53 -23.32 53.44 -45.61
C ALA A 53 -22.10 54.21 -45.02
N ALA A 54 -21.04 54.28 -45.83
CA ALA A 54 -20.10 55.41 -46.04
C ALA A 54 -19.10 55.86 -44.94
N GLN A 55 -17.82 55.82 -45.34
CA GLN A 55 -16.68 56.63 -44.86
C GLN A 55 -16.85 58.13 -45.27
N PRO A 56 -15.97 59.06 -44.84
CA PRO A 56 -14.74 59.28 -45.61
C PRO A 56 -13.49 59.70 -44.78
N GLU A 57 -12.43 59.94 -45.54
CA GLU A 57 -10.99 59.99 -45.24
C GLU A 57 -10.43 61.26 -44.55
N ASN A 58 -9.17 61.09 -44.10
CA ASN A 58 -7.97 61.90 -44.41
C ASN A 58 -7.41 62.97 -43.44
N HIS A 59 -6.06 62.88 -43.33
CA HIS A 59 -5.03 63.92 -43.06
C HIS A 59 -4.81 64.41 -41.61
N ASN A 60 -3.59 64.72 -41.14
CA ASN A 60 -2.20 64.52 -41.58
C ASN A 60 -1.26 64.99 -40.43
N ASN A 61 -0.02 64.51 -40.46
CA ASN A 61 1.24 65.19 -40.09
C ASN A 61 1.83 65.28 -38.66
N GLY A 62 3.14 64.96 -38.65
CA GLY A 62 4.23 65.49 -37.81
C GLY A 62 4.82 64.45 -36.85
N GLY A 63 6.00 63.85 -37.04
CA GLY A 63 7.25 64.29 -37.69
C GLY A 63 8.39 64.16 -36.66
N GLU A 64 9.22 63.11 -36.77
CA GLU A 64 10.69 63.18 -36.94
C GLU A 64 11.47 62.95 -35.62
N SER A 65 12.62 62.29 -35.54
CA SER A 65 13.45 61.57 -36.53
C SER A 65 14.58 60.78 -35.84
N ALA A 66 15.04 59.73 -36.55
CA ALA A 66 16.44 59.27 -36.76
C ALA A 66 17.30 58.80 -35.56
N GLN A 67 18.23 57.82 -35.65
CA GLN A 67 18.99 57.19 -36.76
C GLN A 67 19.64 55.90 -36.16
N SER A 68 19.56 54.71 -36.77
CA SER A 68 20.40 54.11 -37.83
C SER A 68 21.47 53.12 -37.33
N GLY A 69 21.65 52.01 -38.06
CA GLY A 69 22.70 51.01 -37.82
C GLY A 69 22.37 49.59 -38.32
N GLN A 70 22.45 49.37 -39.64
CA GLN A 70 22.17 48.10 -40.35
C GLN A 70 23.35 47.11 -40.35
N LYS A 71 22.99 45.81 -40.33
CA LYS A 71 23.46 44.65 -41.14
C LYS A 71 24.96 44.32 -41.28
N GLN A 72 25.31 43.05 -41.06
CA GLN A 72 25.67 42.10 -42.14
C GLN A 72 25.79 40.64 -41.65
N ARG A 73 25.38 39.70 -42.53
CA ARG A 73 25.61 38.24 -42.48
C ARG A 73 26.88 37.93 -43.29
N ASP A 74 27.62 36.87 -42.94
CA ASP A 74 27.84 35.74 -43.86
C ASP A 74 28.63 34.55 -43.26
N ASN A 75 28.29 33.38 -43.79
CA ASN A 75 28.80 32.03 -43.56
C ASN A 75 30.29 31.83 -43.90
N ARG A 76 30.95 30.86 -43.22
CA ARG A 76 31.76 29.75 -43.81
C ARG A 76 32.43 28.87 -42.73
N GLN A 77 32.17 27.55 -42.81
CA GLN A 77 33.08 26.44 -42.44
C GLN A 77 33.83 25.98 -43.73
N PRO A 78 34.82 25.04 -43.76
CA PRO A 78 35.23 24.01 -42.78
C PRO A 78 36.77 23.74 -42.66
N SER A 79 37.15 22.61 -42.03
CA SER A 79 38.47 21.93 -41.89
C SER A 79 39.28 22.28 -40.63
N GLY A 80 40.01 21.40 -39.94
CA GLY A 80 40.29 19.97 -40.07
C GLY A 80 41.59 19.63 -39.32
N ARG A 81 41.53 18.66 -38.39
CA ARG A 81 42.57 17.69 -37.93
C ARG A 81 43.87 18.12 -37.20
N ASN A 82 44.25 17.19 -36.30
CA ASN A 82 45.56 16.86 -35.70
C ASN A 82 46.06 17.73 -34.54
N ASP A 83 46.85 17.25 -33.58
CA ASP A 83 47.11 15.98 -32.91
C ASP A 83 48.27 16.32 -31.94
N GLU A 84 48.35 15.62 -30.81
CA GLU A 84 49.57 15.38 -30.02
C GLU A 84 50.42 16.56 -29.43
N GLN A 85 50.42 16.65 -28.10
CA GLN A 85 51.64 16.68 -27.26
C GLN A 85 51.22 16.22 -25.83
N ARG A 86 51.52 14.97 -25.41
CA ARG A 86 52.73 14.54 -24.65
C ARG A 86 53.03 15.46 -23.44
N GLN A 87 53.31 15.02 -22.22
CA GLN A 87 53.57 13.71 -21.59
C GLN A 87 53.89 14.00 -20.09
N ARG A 88 53.91 12.93 -19.27
CA ARG A 88 54.59 12.79 -17.94
C ARG A 88 53.83 13.36 -16.73
N ASN A 89 53.36 12.55 -15.78
CA ASN A 89 54.21 11.72 -14.90
C ASN A 89 53.38 10.61 -14.24
N GLN A 90 53.88 9.37 -14.35
CA GLN A 90 53.60 8.25 -13.46
C GLN A 90 54.96 7.67 -13.03
N ARG A 91 55.00 7.20 -11.78
CA ARG A 91 55.95 6.30 -11.06
C ARG A 91 56.19 6.93 -9.67
N ASP A 92 56.00 6.24 -8.55
CA ASP A 92 56.39 4.87 -8.20
C ASP A 92 55.34 4.22 -7.26
N LYS A 93 55.00 2.92 -7.46
CA LYS A 93 55.37 1.72 -6.63
C LYS A 93 54.90 1.79 -5.16
N GLN A 94 54.34 0.78 -4.51
CA GLN A 94 54.39 -0.68 -4.70
C GLN A 94 53.33 -1.32 -3.77
N GLN A 95 52.77 -2.46 -4.19
CA GLN A 95 52.00 -3.37 -3.35
C GLN A 95 52.89 -4.01 -2.27
N ASN A 96 52.38 -4.21 -1.04
CA ASN A 96 52.42 -5.54 -0.41
C ASN A 96 51.42 -5.69 0.77
N ASN A 97 50.93 -6.93 0.89
CA ASN A 97 50.03 -7.51 1.90
C ASN A 97 50.54 -7.41 3.35
N GLY A 98 49.60 -7.46 4.31
CA GLY A 98 49.89 -8.03 5.64
C GLY A 98 49.01 -7.56 6.80
N GLN A 99 48.04 -8.41 7.17
CA GLN A 99 47.62 -8.72 8.55
C GLN A 99 46.97 -7.65 9.46
N ARG A 100 45.82 -8.05 10.05
CA ARG A 100 45.10 -7.39 11.16
C ARG A 100 45.97 -7.23 12.41
N PRO A 101 45.58 -6.34 13.33
CA PRO A 101 45.07 -6.86 14.61
C PRO A 101 43.82 -6.16 15.17
N ASN A 102 43.10 -6.94 15.98
CA ASN A 102 42.05 -6.55 16.93
C ASN A 102 42.57 -5.54 17.96
N GLU A 103 41.76 -4.54 18.32
CA GLU A 103 41.76 -3.97 19.68
C GLU A 103 40.33 -3.67 20.15
N ALA A 104 39.84 -4.53 21.04
CA ALA A 104 38.70 -4.26 21.91
C ALA A 104 39.22 -3.55 23.16
N ARG A 105 38.65 -2.39 23.50
CA ARG A 105 38.94 -1.69 24.76
C ARG A 105 37.87 -2.03 25.80
N GLN A 106 38.28 -2.85 26.76
CA GLN A 106 37.65 -3.02 28.06
C GLN A 106 37.75 -1.72 28.88
N ARG A 107 36.71 -1.40 29.65
CA ARG A 107 36.78 -0.48 30.79
C ARG A 107 36.24 -1.20 32.02
N ASP A 108 37.12 -1.34 33.00
CA ASP A 108 36.89 -1.93 34.30
C ASP A 108 36.04 -1.05 35.22
N ASN A 109 35.32 -1.75 36.09
CA ASN A 109 34.55 -1.28 37.23
C ASN A 109 35.24 -1.81 38.50
N PRO A 110 35.30 -1.10 39.63
CA PRO A 110 35.63 -1.74 40.90
C PRO A 110 34.45 -1.66 41.88
N GLN A 111 33.96 -2.82 42.31
CA GLN A 111 33.09 -2.95 43.47
C GLN A 111 33.66 -4.00 44.41
N GLN A 112 33.77 -3.60 45.68
CA GLN A 112 34.44 -4.32 46.76
C GLN A 112 33.65 -5.52 47.26
N ASP A 113 34.42 -6.55 47.60
CA ASP A 113 34.04 -7.82 48.19
C ASP A 113 33.85 -7.72 49.73
N ARG A 114 32.92 -8.52 50.28
CA ARG A 114 33.07 -9.27 51.55
C ARG A 114 31.79 -10.03 51.96
N ASP A 115 31.75 -11.30 51.55
CA ASP A 115 31.83 -12.52 52.38
C ASP A 115 30.73 -12.89 53.43
N ARG A 116 30.26 -14.15 53.30
CA ARG A 116 29.77 -15.16 54.28
C ARG A 116 28.26 -15.40 54.57
N THR A 117 27.86 -16.65 54.32
CA THR A 117 26.68 -17.44 54.79
C THR A 117 27.15 -18.51 55.83
N PRO A 118 26.32 -19.45 56.35
CA PRO A 118 24.93 -19.43 56.89
C PRO A 118 24.77 -20.24 58.22
N THR A 119 23.62 -20.18 58.91
CA THR A 119 23.21 -21.22 59.89
C THR A 119 21.69 -21.48 59.96
N ARG A 120 21.35 -22.78 60.04
CA ARG A 120 20.05 -23.47 60.16
C ARG A 120 19.34 -23.28 61.52
N ASN A 121 17.99 -23.34 61.54
CA ASN A 121 17.22 -24.46 62.12
C ASN A 121 15.68 -24.31 61.95
N PRO A 122 14.93 -25.39 61.67
CA PRO A 122 13.46 -25.45 61.73
C PRO A 122 12.95 -26.26 62.94
N SER A 123 11.69 -26.07 63.38
CA SER A 123 11.04 -26.95 64.37
C SER A 123 9.49 -26.90 64.34
N ARG A 124 8.91 -28.11 64.46
CA ARG A 124 7.52 -28.54 64.82
C ARG A 124 6.48 -28.58 63.68
N GLU A 125 6.08 -29.74 63.12
CA GLU A 125 5.35 -30.93 63.67
C GLU A 125 3.98 -30.59 64.27
N GLN A 126 2.88 -31.35 64.17
CA GLN A 126 2.26 -32.32 63.24
C GLN A 126 0.92 -32.75 63.95
N SER A 127 0.02 -33.47 63.26
CA SER A 127 -1.15 -34.22 63.78
C SER A 127 -2.49 -33.43 63.91
N SER A 128 -3.71 -33.96 63.70
CA SER A 128 -4.22 -35.29 63.32
C SER A 128 -5.73 -35.25 62.96
N MET A 129 -6.14 -36.10 62.01
CA MET A 129 -7.34 -36.99 61.94
C MET A 129 -8.79 -36.54 62.31
N ALA A 130 -9.65 -36.64 61.29
CA ALA A 130 -10.84 -37.53 61.14
C ALA A 130 -12.22 -37.30 61.84
N SER A 131 -13.24 -37.20 60.97
CA SER A 131 -14.50 -38.02 60.90
C SER A 131 -15.85 -37.50 61.45
N GLY A 132 -16.87 -37.60 60.57
CA GLY A 132 -18.31 -37.89 60.81
C GLY A 132 -19.19 -36.69 61.19
N LEU A 133 -20.50 -36.58 60.88
CA LEU A 133 -21.50 -37.30 60.09
C LEU A 133 -22.77 -36.40 60.13
N ARG A 134 -23.51 -36.30 59.01
CA ARG A 134 -24.98 -36.06 58.81
C ARG A 134 -25.76 -35.15 59.80
N ASP A 135 -26.49 -34.16 59.28
CA ASP A 135 -27.97 -34.21 59.18
C ASP A 135 -28.53 -33.07 58.30
N THR A 136 -29.71 -33.39 57.78
CA THR A 136 -30.63 -32.74 56.85
C THR A 136 -31.31 -31.46 57.38
N GLY A 137 -31.70 -30.56 56.49
CA GLY A 137 -32.52 -29.39 56.85
C GLY A 137 -32.75 -28.44 55.69
N ILE A 138 -34.02 -28.18 55.41
CA ILE A 138 -34.60 -27.55 54.22
C ILE A 138 -34.41 -26.02 54.19
N GLN A 139 -34.27 -25.52 52.95
CA GLN A 139 -34.55 -24.19 52.38
C GLN A 139 -35.18 -23.13 53.31
N ASP A 140 -34.61 -21.91 53.28
CA ASP A 140 -35.34 -20.76 52.70
C ASP A 140 -34.46 -19.54 52.41
N ALA A 141 -34.62 -19.07 51.17
CA ALA A 141 -34.62 -17.72 50.62
C ALA A 141 -33.57 -16.64 51.00
N ALA A 142 -33.04 -16.08 49.91
CA ALA A 142 -32.63 -14.69 49.72
C ALA A 142 -31.26 -14.27 50.26
N ASP A 143 -30.23 -14.36 49.39
CA ASP A 143 -29.55 -13.13 48.97
C ASP A 143 -28.81 -13.36 47.64
N ALA A 144 -29.53 -13.09 46.54
CA ALA A 144 -28.93 -12.97 45.22
C ALA A 144 -28.46 -11.52 45.07
N THR A 145 -27.25 -11.21 45.54
CA THR A 145 -26.61 -9.93 45.29
C THR A 145 -25.26 -10.12 44.61
N ASN A 146 -25.33 -9.96 43.29
CA ASN A 146 -24.39 -9.15 42.51
C ASN A 146 -22.90 -9.40 42.79
N ARG A 147 -22.38 -10.54 42.33
CA ARG A 147 -20.94 -10.62 42.05
C ARG A 147 -20.67 -9.79 40.80
N ASN A 148 -20.29 -8.54 41.03
CA ASN A 148 -19.55 -7.74 40.06
C ASN A 148 -18.38 -8.58 39.55
N VAL A 149 -18.55 -9.14 38.35
CA VAL A 149 -17.45 -9.65 37.55
C VAL A 149 -16.68 -8.40 37.15
N VAL A 150 -15.67 -8.06 37.94
CA VAL A 150 -14.68 -7.06 37.53
C VAL A 150 -14.06 -7.62 36.26
N PRO A 151 -14.16 -6.94 35.11
CA PRO A 151 -13.47 -7.39 33.91
C PRO A 151 -11.99 -7.44 34.28
N GLU A 152 -11.35 -8.60 34.12
CA GLU A 152 -9.89 -8.66 34.15
C GLU A 152 -9.40 -7.60 33.16
N LEU A 153 -8.61 -6.65 33.68
CA LEU A 153 -7.98 -5.60 32.89
C LEU A 153 -7.34 -6.28 31.67
N ARG A 154 -7.83 -5.94 30.46
CA ARG A 154 -7.19 -6.36 29.22
C ARG A 154 -5.70 -6.04 29.39
N ASP A 155 -4.83 -7.03 29.14
CA ASP A 155 -3.44 -6.73 28.85
C ASP A 155 -3.49 -5.68 27.73
N ASP A 156 -3.05 -4.44 27.99
CA ASP A 156 -3.18 -3.27 27.09
C ASP A 156 -2.44 -3.46 25.75
N ARG A 157 -1.95 -4.67 25.47
CA ARG A 157 -1.29 -5.09 24.25
C ARG A 157 -2.29 -5.27 23.13
N LEU A 158 -2.10 -4.44 22.10
CA LEU A 158 -2.83 -4.51 20.85
C LEU A 158 -2.78 -5.92 20.25
N VAL A 159 -3.92 -6.42 19.81
CA VAL A 159 -4.08 -7.68 19.08
C VAL A 159 -4.04 -7.37 17.59
N ILE A 160 -3.02 -7.88 16.90
CA ILE A 160 -2.79 -7.62 15.48
C ILE A 160 -3.15 -8.87 14.69
N GLY A 161 -4.24 -8.79 13.92
CA GLY A 161 -4.65 -9.83 12.99
C GLY A 161 -3.78 -9.83 11.74
N ILE A 162 -3.37 -11.00 11.27
CA ILE A 162 -2.56 -11.16 10.06
C ILE A 162 -3.26 -12.20 9.17
N SER A 163 -3.80 -11.80 8.02
CA SER A 163 -4.36 -12.78 7.08
C SER A 163 -3.24 -13.45 6.27
N LEU A 164 -3.31 -14.78 6.14
CA LEU A 164 -2.26 -15.60 5.51
C LEU A 164 -2.03 -15.27 4.02
N GLY A 165 -3.06 -14.74 3.35
CA GLY A 165 -3.06 -14.54 1.91
C GLY A 165 -3.09 -15.86 1.16
N ASP A 166 -2.56 -15.87 -0.07
CA ASP A 166 -2.42 -17.10 -0.85
C ASP A 166 -1.31 -17.98 -0.25
N TYR A 167 -1.69 -19.17 0.24
CA TYR A 167 -0.76 -20.06 0.93
C TYR A 167 0.28 -20.74 0.03
N ASN A 168 0.12 -20.71 -1.30
CA ASN A 168 1.15 -21.17 -2.24
C ASN A 168 2.07 -20.01 -2.68
N GLY A 169 1.74 -18.77 -2.32
CA GLY A 169 2.64 -17.63 -2.47
C GLY A 169 3.67 -17.53 -1.33
N ILE A 170 4.33 -16.38 -1.24
CA ILE A 170 5.32 -16.08 -0.19
C ILE A 170 4.69 -15.67 1.15
N GLY A 171 3.37 -15.47 1.22
CA GLY A 171 2.67 -15.00 2.43
C GLY A 171 3.06 -15.78 3.69
N PRO A 172 2.93 -17.12 3.72
CA PRO A 172 3.36 -17.93 4.85
C PRO A 172 4.83 -17.75 5.22
N GLU A 173 5.72 -17.62 4.23
CA GLU A 173 7.16 -17.48 4.45
C GLU A 173 7.50 -16.15 5.13
N VAL A 174 7.02 -15.03 4.60
CA VAL A 174 7.32 -13.70 5.16
C VAL A 174 6.65 -13.48 6.52
N ILE A 175 5.47 -14.06 6.76
CA ILE A 175 4.80 -14.01 8.08
C ILE A 175 5.64 -14.75 9.13
N LEU A 176 6.07 -15.98 8.81
CA LEU A 176 6.87 -16.77 9.74
C LEU A 176 8.22 -16.10 10.02
N LYS A 177 8.90 -15.61 8.99
CA LYS A 177 10.17 -14.89 9.14
C LYS A 177 10.04 -13.62 9.98
N ALA A 178 8.97 -12.85 9.80
CA ALA A 178 8.71 -11.64 10.59
C ALA A 178 8.43 -11.95 12.07
N LEU A 179 7.74 -13.05 12.36
CA LEU A 179 7.22 -13.37 13.70
C LEU A 179 8.10 -14.32 14.53
N GLN A 180 9.09 -14.98 13.91
CA GLN A 180 9.95 -15.95 14.58
C GLN A 180 10.72 -15.37 15.78
N TYR A 181 10.98 -14.06 15.76
CA TYR A 181 11.69 -13.37 16.83
C TYR A 181 10.72 -12.83 17.87
N ASN A 182 10.99 -13.11 19.15
CA ASN A 182 10.18 -12.69 20.31
C ASN A 182 10.01 -11.16 20.50
N ARG A 183 10.45 -10.32 19.56
CA ARG A 183 10.39 -8.85 19.66
C ARG A 183 8.96 -8.34 19.49
N LEU A 184 8.21 -8.87 18.52
CA LEU A 184 6.84 -8.42 18.26
C LEU A 184 5.87 -8.81 19.39
N GLN A 185 6.02 -10.00 19.96
CA GLN A 185 5.21 -10.50 21.09
C GLN A 185 5.36 -9.65 22.36
N LYS A 186 6.42 -8.82 22.45
CA LYS A 186 6.61 -7.87 23.55
C LYS A 186 5.78 -6.60 23.40
N ILE A 187 5.38 -6.24 22.19
CA ILE A 187 4.69 -4.97 21.89
C ILE A 187 3.28 -5.17 21.34
N CYS A 188 2.94 -6.37 20.88
CA CYS A 188 1.59 -6.75 20.43
C CYS A 188 1.32 -8.25 20.63
N THR A 189 0.08 -8.66 20.41
CA THR A 189 -0.34 -10.06 20.34
C THR A 189 -0.65 -10.41 18.88
N PRO A 190 0.26 -11.10 18.16
CA PRO A 190 0.02 -11.48 16.78
C PRO A 190 -0.94 -12.68 16.68
N VAL A 191 -1.91 -12.57 15.78
CA VAL A 191 -2.89 -13.62 15.47
C VAL A 191 -2.92 -13.84 13.95
N ILE A 192 -2.45 -15.00 13.51
CA ILE A 192 -2.49 -15.39 12.10
C ILE A 192 -3.83 -16.05 11.80
N TYR A 193 -4.61 -15.46 10.90
CA TYR A 193 -5.78 -16.06 10.28
C TYR A 193 -5.31 -16.88 9.08
N GLY A 194 -5.27 -18.20 9.24
CA GLY A 194 -4.57 -19.11 8.32
C GLY A 194 -4.89 -20.57 8.57
N SER A 195 -3.89 -21.43 8.48
CA SER A 195 -3.95 -22.86 8.84
C SER A 195 -2.69 -23.26 9.59
N MET A 196 -2.86 -23.91 10.74
CA MET A 196 -1.75 -24.48 11.51
C MET A 196 -0.97 -25.53 10.69
N ARG A 197 -1.65 -26.34 9.88
CA ARG A 197 -1.03 -27.36 9.03
C ARG A 197 -0.12 -26.73 7.98
N ILE A 198 -0.60 -25.67 7.32
CA ILE A 198 0.16 -24.94 6.30
C ILE A 198 1.37 -24.26 6.92
N LEU A 199 1.18 -23.52 8.01
CA LEU A 199 2.28 -22.84 8.70
C LEU A 199 3.33 -23.83 9.21
N ASN A 200 2.94 -24.99 9.72
CA ASN A 200 3.88 -26.04 10.12
C ASN A 200 4.66 -26.62 8.94
N ARG A 201 4.04 -26.76 7.75
CA ARG A 201 4.77 -27.13 6.54
C ARG A 201 5.83 -26.09 6.19
N TYR A 202 5.48 -24.81 6.17
CA TYR A 202 6.44 -23.75 5.90
C TYR A 202 7.52 -23.64 6.97
N ARG A 203 7.20 -23.79 8.26
CA ARG A 203 8.19 -23.89 9.34
C ARG A 203 9.22 -25.00 9.09
N ASN A 204 8.78 -26.15 8.56
CA ASN A 204 9.69 -27.23 8.19
C ASN A 204 10.58 -26.86 7.00
N LEU A 205 10.03 -26.21 5.97
CA LEU A 205 10.80 -25.74 4.80
C LEU A 205 11.87 -24.72 5.19
N LEU A 206 11.55 -23.84 6.14
CA LEU A 206 12.40 -22.73 6.59
C LEU A 206 13.28 -23.09 7.81
N ASN A 207 13.30 -24.35 8.25
CA ASN A 207 14.03 -24.81 9.43
C ASN A 207 13.67 -24.09 10.76
N LEU A 208 12.42 -23.64 10.91
CA LEU A 208 11.89 -22.94 12.10
C LEU A 208 11.22 -23.89 13.11
N LYS A 209 11.84 -25.06 13.37
CA LYS A 209 11.23 -26.14 14.17
C LYS A 209 11.20 -25.82 15.66
N ASP A 210 12.17 -25.08 16.17
CA ASP A 210 12.30 -24.77 17.60
C ASP A 210 11.29 -23.70 18.10
N TRP A 211 10.65 -22.99 17.17
CA TRP A 211 9.70 -21.93 17.49
C TRP A 211 8.25 -22.42 17.41
N ASN A 212 7.53 -22.50 18.54
CA ASN A 212 6.17 -23.02 18.58
C ASN A 212 5.09 -21.96 18.29
N LEU A 213 4.08 -22.37 17.52
CA LEU A 213 2.86 -21.61 17.28
C LEU A 213 1.73 -22.12 18.20
N ASN A 214 0.88 -21.20 18.68
CA ASN A 214 -0.27 -21.52 19.50
C ASN A 214 -1.54 -21.62 18.63
N GLY A 215 -2.23 -22.77 18.64
CA GLY A 215 -3.51 -22.90 17.95
C GLY A 215 -4.66 -22.39 18.82
N ALA A 216 -5.56 -21.61 18.24
CA ALA A 216 -6.79 -21.12 18.88
C ALA A 216 -7.98 -21.22 17.92
N GLN A 217 -9.20 -21.33 18.45
CA GLN A 217 -10.43 -21.32 17.62
C GLN A 217 -11.06 -19.93 17.53
N THR A 218 -10.85 -19.10 18.56
CA THR A 218 -11.38 -17.74 18.66
C THR A 218 -10.37 -16.83 19.33
N ILE A 219 -10.57 -15.51 19.18
CA ILE A 219 -9.74 -14.50 19.85
C ILE A 219 -9.76 -14.65 21.38
N GLY A 220 -10.85 -15.11 21.99
CA GLY A 220 -10.92 -15.33 23.44
C GLY A 220 -10.03 -16.45 23.97
N GLN A 221 -9.40 -17.24 23.10
CA GLN A 221 -8.55 -18.38 23.47
C GLN A 221 -7.06 -18.13 23.16
N ILE A 222 -6.69 -16.93 22.71
CA ILE A 222 -5.32 -16.61 22.32
C ILE A 222 -4.42 -16.46 23.55
N SER A 223 -3.12 -16.68 23.34
CA SER A 223 -2.09 -16.37 24.32
C SER A 223 -1.37 -15.07 23.94
N HIS A 224 -1.39 -14.08 24.84
CA HIS A 224 -0.66 -12.82 24.69
C HIS A 224 0.87 -12.95 24.76
N LYS A 225 1.40 -14.16 24.97
CA LYS A 225 2.84 -14.44 25.04
C LYS A 225 3.37 -15.20 23.82
N LEU A 226 2.48 -15.68 22.96
CA LEU A 226 2.82 -16.55 21.83
C LEU A 226 2.26 -15.98 20.53
N THR A 227 2.76 -16.47 19.41
CA THR A 227 2.13 -16.26 18.10
C THR A 227 0.96 -17.21 17.95
N ASN A 228 -0.23 -16.66 17.75
CA ASN A 228 -1.47 -17.42 17.66
C ASN A 228 -1.85 -17.71 16.21
N VAL A 229 -2.53 -18.82 15.98
CA VAL A 229 -3.06 -19.22 14.68
C VAL A 229 -4.52 -19.61 14.86
N ILE A 230 -5.40 -18.95 14.12
CA ILE A 230 -6.81 -19.32 13.98
C ILE A 230 -6.98 -19.99 12.62
N THR A 231 -7.34 -21.27 12.63
CA THR A 231 -7.62 -22.02 11.40
C THR A 231 -8.96 -21.56 10.81
N CYS A 232 -8.96 -21.00 9.60
CA CYS A 232 -10.13 -20.31 9.05
C CYS A 232 -11.03 -21.17 8.15
N TRP A 233 -10.61 -22.39 7.79
CA TRP A 233 -11.39 -23.32 6.96
C TRP A 233 -11.07 -24.78 7.30
N PRO A 234 -11.91 -25.76 6.90
CA PRO A 234 -11.58 -27.18 6.98
C PRO A 234 -10.42 -27.51 6.02
N ASP A 235 -9.20 -27.46 6.53
CA ASP A 235 -7.96 -27.56 5.74
C ASP A 235 -7.48 -28.99 5.49
N GLN A 236 -8.34 -29.98 5.73
CA GLN A 236 -8.04 -31.40 5.55
C GLN A 236 -7.88 -31.73 4.07
N ASN A 237 -6.90 -32.57 3.73
CA ASN A 237 -6.63 -33.09 2.37
C ASN A 237 -6.19 -32.06 1.33
N GLN A 238 -5.98 -30.80 1.69
CA GLN A 238 -5.57 -29.78 0.73
C GLN A 238 -4.06 -29.86 0.46
N GLU A 239 -3.68 -29.98 -0.81
CA GLU A 239 -2.29 -30.05 -1.21
C GLU A 239 -1.63 -28.68 -1.09
N ILE A 240 -0.42 -28.66 -0.53
CA ILE A 240 0.36 -27.42 -0.37
C ILE A 240 1.50 -27.50 -1.38
N GLN A 241 1.46 -26.64 -2.38
CA GLN A 241 2.39 -26.63 -3.50
C GLN A 241 2.96 -25.22 -3.67
N PRO A 242 3.97 -24.84 -2.86
CA PRO A 242 4.59 -23.52 -2.97
C PRO A 242 4.98 -23.23 -4.42
N GLY A 243 4.55 -22.08 -4.92
CA GLY A 243 4.78 -21.61 -6.28
C GLY A 243 3.74 -22.01 -7.33
N GLN A 244 2.71 -22.79 -6.95
CA GLN A 244 1.63 -23.15 -7.86
C GLN A 244 0.35 -22.35 -7.57
N VAL A 245 -0.22 -21.74 -8.59
CA VAL A 245 -1.51 -21.06 -8.48
C VAL A 245 -2.63 -22.11 -8.46
N THR A 246 -3.38 -22.17 -7.36
CA THR A 246 -4.50 -23.12 -7.19
C THR A 246 -5.77 -22.39 -6.77
N ALA A 247 -6.95 -22.92 -7.13
CA ALA A 247 -8.23 -22.34 -6.75
C ALA A 247 -8.47 -22.49 -5.24
N GLU A 248 -8.03 -23.62 -4.70
CA GLU A 248 -7.98 -23.98 -3.29
C GLU A 248 -7.28 -22.92 -2.44
N ALA A 249 -6.13 -22.41 -2.91
CA ALA A 249 -5.40 -21.34 -2.23
C ALA A 249 -6.13 -19.99 -2.27
N GLY A 250 -6.84 -19.70 -3.37
CA GLY A 250 -7.69 -18.52 -3.47
C GLY A 250 -8.86 -18.57 -2.50
N GLN A 251 -9.56 -19.70 -2.41
CA GLN A 251 -10.68 -19.90 -1.48
C GLN A 251 -10.23 -19.82 -0.01
N ALA A 252 -9.10 -20.44 0.32
CA ALA A 252 -8.51 -20.35 1.65
C ALA A 252 -8.13 -18.91 2.02
N ALA A 253 -7.52 -18.17 1.08
CA ALA A 253 -7.16 -16.77 1.29
C ALA A 253 -8.39 -15.88 1.57
N LEU A 254 -9.49 -16.11 0.85
CA LEU A 254 -10.77 -15.44 1.10
C LEU A 254 -11.33 -15.76 2.48
N ALA A 255 -11.35 -17.04 2.88
CA ALA A 255 -11.83 -17.45 4.19
C ALA A 255 -11.02 -16.81 5.34
N CYS A 256 -9.70 -16.70 5.18
CA CYS A 256 -8.84 -15.98 6.12
C CYS A 256 -9.21 -14.50 6.22
N LEU A 257 -9.39 -13.85 5.06
CA LEU A 257 -9.70 -12.43 5.00
C LEU A 257 -11.07 -12.13 5.61
N GLN A 258 -12.11 -12.90 5.26
CA GLN A 258 -13.45 -12.77 5.82
C GLN A 258 -13.43 -12.91 7.34
N ARG A 259 -12.82 -13.99 7.85
CA ARG A 259 -12.76 -14.22 9.30
C ARG A 259 -12.01 -13.11 10.04
N ALA A 260 -10.91 -12.63 9.47
CA ALA A 260 -10.14 -11.53 10.06
C ALA A 260 -10.93 -10.21 10.04
N VAL A 261 -11.70 -9.94 8.99
CA VAL A 261 -12.55 -8.76 8.88
C VAL A 261 -13.73 -8.81 9.84
N ASP A 262 -14.36 -9.98 10.02
CA ASP A 262 -15.41 -10.16 11.02
C ASP A 262 -14.91 -9.85 12.43
N ASP A 263 -13.76 -10.43 12.81
CA ASP A 263 -13.18 -10.17 14.13
C ASP A 263 -12.66 -8.72 14.27
N LEU A 264 -12.29 -8.04 13.17
CA LEU A 264 -11.95 -6.60 13.15
C LEU A 264 -13.19 -5.72 13.34
N LYS A 265 -14.30 -6.03 12.66
CA LYS A 265 -15.59 -5.32 12.79
C LYS A 265 -16.17 -5.45 14.19
N ASP A 266 -15.99 -6.62 14.81
CA ASP A 266 -16.40 -6.90 16.19
C ASP A 266 -15.47 -6.27 17.25
N GLY A 267 -14.38 -5.58 16.84
CA GLY A 267 -13.43 -4.97 17.76
C GLY A 267 -12.65 -5.98 18.61
N LYS A 268 -12.52 -7.23 18.12
CA LYS A 268 -11.74 -8.29 18.79
C LYS A 268 -10.26 -8.21 18.45
N ILE A 269 -9.92 -7.61 17.30
CA ILE A 269 -8.55 -7.24 16.94
C ILE A 269 -8.47 -5.74 16.69
N ASP A 270 -7.30 -5.14 16.94
CA ASP A 270 -7.09 -3.70 16.86
C ASP A 270 -6.65 -3.24 15.46
N ALA A 271 -6.00 -4.13 14.70
CA ALA A 271 -5.58 -3.87 13.33
C ALA A 271 -5.47 -5.15 12.51
N LEU A 272 -5.57 -5.02 11.19
CA LEU A 272 -5.39 -6.09 10.22
C LEU A 272 -4.19 -5.83 9.31
N VAL A 273 -3.26 -6.79 9.24
CA VAL A 273 -2.19 -6.85 8.25
C VAL A 273 -2.56 -7.93 7.24
N THR A 274 -2.62 -7.59 5.95
CA THR A 274 -3.00 -8.57 4.92
C THR A 274 -1.79 -9.03 4.13
N ALA A 275 -1.49 -10.33 4.11
CA ALA A 275 -0.50 -10.85 3.18
C ALA A 275 -1.03 -10.88 1.73
N PRO A 276 -0.14 -11.01 0.73
CA PRO A 276 -0.53 -10.93 -0.68
C PRO A 276 -1.54 -12.02 -1.09
N ILE A 277 -2.52 -11.60 -1.90
CA ILE A 277 -3.54 -12.47 -2.50
C ILE A 277 -3.46 -12.30 -4.02
N ASN A 278 -3.60 -13.39 -4.75
CA ASN A 278 -3.75 -13.35 -6.20
C ASN A 278 -5.21 -13.10 -6.58
N LYS A 279 -5.45 -12.03 -7.34
CA LYS A 279 -6.82 -11.62 -7.73
C LYS A 279 -7.48 -12.60 -8.69
N TYR A 280 -6.72 -13.43 -9.40
CA TYR A 280 -7.26 -14.33 -10.42
C TYR A 280 -7.83 -15.62 -9.84
N ASN A 281 -7.17 -16.23 -8.84
CA ASN A 281 -7.59 -17.51 -8.28
C ASN A 281 -8.55 -17.40 -7.08
N ILE A 282 -8.66 -16.22 -6.47
CA ILE A 282 -9.65 -15.95 -5.40
C ILE A 282 -11.10 -15.83 -5.92
N GLN A 283 -11.28 -15.73 -7.23
CA GLN A 283 -12.61 -15.58 -7.83
C GLN A 283 -13.41 -16.88 -7.71
N SER A 284 -14.72 -16.78 -7.44
CA SER A 284 -15.65 -17.90 -7.49
C SER A 284 -16.95 -17.51 -8.21
N GLU A 285 -17.88 -18.45 -8.35
CA GLU A 285 -19.24 -18.15 -8.84
C GLU A 285 -20.00 -17.27 -7.83
N GLU A 286 -19.76 -17.48 -6.55
CA GLU A 286 -20.45 -16.82 -5.43
C GLU A 286 -19.78 -15.51 -5.00
N PHE A 287 -18.52 -15.27 -5.37
CA PHE A 287 -17.75 -14.11 -4.94
C PHE A 287 -16.82 -13.58 -6.03
N LYS A 288 -16.90 -12.26 -6.26
CA LYS A 288 -15.97 -11.54 -7.14
C LYS A 288 -15.11 -10.61 -6.32
N PHE A 289 -13.82 -10.96 -6.15
CA PHE A 289 -12.91 -10.16 -5.34
C PHE A 289 -12.47 -8.91 -6.12
N PRO A 290 -12.79 -7.69 -5.64
CA PRO A 290 -12.38 -6.45 -6.32
C PRO A 290 -10.91 -6.09 -6.01
N GLY A 291 -10.42 -6.56 -4.86
CA GLY A 291 -9.16 -6.15 -4.25
C GLY A 291 -9.35 -5.97 -2.74
N HIS A 292 -8.25 -5.95 -1.99
CA HIS A 292 -8.33 -5.80 -0.53
C HIS A 292 -9.00 -4.49 -0.11
N THR A 293 -8.58 -3.38 -0.71
CA THR A 293 -9.08 -2.05 -0.37
C THR A 293 -10.57 -1.93 -0.65
N GLU A 294 -11.00 -2.38 -1.82
CA GLU A 294 -12.40 -2.31 -2.24
C GLU A 294 -13.28 -3.27 -1.43
N TYR A 295 -12.79 -4.48 -1.13
CA TYR A 295 -13.49 -5.43 -0.27
C TYR A 295 -13.70 -4.86 1.15
N LEU A 296 -12.64 -4.33 1.75
CA LEU A 296 -12.74 -3.71 3.08
C LEU A 296 -13.68 -2.50 3.06
N ALA A 297 -13.59 -1.64 2.05
CA ALA A 297 -14.47 -0.48 1.92
C ALA A 297 -15.95 -0.91 1.91
N GLN A 298 -16.29 -1.97 1.16
CA GLN A 298 -17.63 -2.53 1.17
C GLN A 298 -18.03 -3.08 2.55
N GLU A 299 -17.17 -3.85 3.21
CA GLU A 299 -17.45 -4.46 4.51
C GLU A 299 -17.66 -3.45 5.64
N PHE A 300 -16.99 -2.29 5.56
CA PHE A 300 -17.14 -1.20 6.53
C PHE A 300 -18.12 -0.10 6.07
N GLY A 301 -18.79 -0.26 4.92
CA GLY A 301 -19.72 0.74 4.38
C GLY A 301 -19.05 2.08 4.03
N VAL A 302 -17.74 2.07 3.75
CA VAL A 302 -16.95 3.25 3.42
C VAL A 302 -17.02 3.50 1.91
N GLN A 303 -17.55 4.66 1.52
CA GLN A 303 -17.59 5.04 0.10
C GLN A 303 -16.25 5.55 -0.40
N ASP A 304 -15.47 6.19 0.48
CA ASP A 304 -14.27 6.91 0.10
C ASP A 304 -13.09 6.51 0.98
N ASN A 305 -12.04 6.02 0.33
CA ASN A 305 -10.76 5.72 0.95
C ASN A 305 -9.62 6.44 0.22
N LEU A 306 -8.48 6.54 0.87
CA LEU A 306 -7.25 7.03 0.27
C LEU A 306 -6.21 5.91 0.30
N MET A 307 -5.78 5.48 -0.89
CA MET A 307 -4.58 4.66 -1.02
C MET A 307 -3.38 5.51 -0.59
N PHE A 308 -2.74 5.12 0.51
CA PHE A 308 -1.70 5.89 1.16
C PHE A 308 -0.47 5.03 1.38
N LEU A 309 0.55 5.24 0.56
CA LEU A 309 1.81 4.53 0.66
C LEU A 309 2.65 5.25 1.71
N VAL A 310 3.10 4.52 2.73
CA VAL A 310 3.78 5.09 3.87
C VAL A 310 5.09 4.36 4.16
N SER A 311 6.11 5.15 4.48
CA SER A 311 7.37 4.71 5.07
C SER A 311 7.78 5.71 6.14
N GLN A 312 8.92 5.48 6.79
CA GLN A 312 9.45 6.44 7.77
C GLN A 312 9.79 7.79 7.14
N THR A 313 10.23 7.80 5.87
CA THR A 313 10.78 9.00 5.21
C THR A 313 9.79 9.69 4.28
N LEU A 314 8.76 8.99 3.81
CA LEU A 314 7.88 9.47 2.76
C LEU A 314 6.48 8.88 2.92
N ARG A 315 5.46 9.73 2.76
CA ARG A 315 4.06 9.32 2.67
C ARG A 315 3.44 9.89 1.41
N VAL A 316 2.86 9.04 0.56
CA VAL A 316 2.28 9.44 -0.73
C VAL A 316 0.88 8.89 -0.88
N GLY A 317 -0.09 9.78 -0.99
CA GLY A 317 -1.45 9.45 -1.40
C GLY A 317 -1.68 9.79 -2.87
N VAL A 318 -2.71 9.20 -3.48
CA VAL A 318 -3.08 9.45 -4.88
C VAL A 318 -4.53 9.92 -5.00
N VAL A 319 -4.78 10.89 -5.89
CA VAL A 319 -6.13 11.32 -6.24
C VAL A 319 -6.86 10.25 -7.04
N THR A 320 -6.16 9.63 -7.99
CA THR A 320 -6.66 8.54 -8.81
C THR A 320 -5.79 7.29 -8.63
N GLY A 321 -6.44 6.17 -8.27
CA GLY A 321 -5.80 4.86 -8.10
C GLY A 321 -5.61 4.14 -9.43
N HIS A 322 -6.08 2.88 -9.51
CA HIS A 322 -5.95 2.04 -10.71
C HIS A 322 -6.92 2.45 -11.82
N VAL A 323 -6.61 3.52 -12.56
CA VAL A 323 -7.35 3.97 -13.75
C VAL A 323 -6.44 4.02 -14.98
N PRO A 324 -6.95 3.74 -16.20
CA PRO A 324 -6.17 3.94 -17.42
C PRO A 324 -5.68 5.38 -17.55
N LEU A 325 -4.43 5.59 -17.96
CA LEU A 325 -3.81 6.92 -18.02
C LEU A 325 -4.64 7.94 -18.82
N GLY A 326 -5.22 7.53 -19.96
CA GLY A 326 -6.11 8.38 -20.77
C GLY A 326 -7.41 8.84 -20.08
N ARG A 327 -7.76 8.25 -18.93
CA ARG A 327 -8.91 8.64 -18.10
C ARG A 327 -8.51 9.46 -16.86
N VAL A 328 -7.23 9.64 -16.58
CA VAL A 328 -6.76 10.36 -15.37
C VAL A 328 -7.29 11.78 -15.35
N ARG A 329 -7.11 12.56 -16.43
CA ARG A 329 -7.57 13.97 -16.50
C ARG A 329 -9.04 14.14 -16.12
N GLN A 330 -9.92 13.32 -16.68
CA GLN A 330 -11.37 13.37 -16.41
C GLN A 330 -11.72 13.07 -14.95
N ASN A 331 -10.81 12.40 -14.24
CA ASN A 331 -10.97 11.99 -12.86
C ASN A 331 -10.28 12.92 -11.86
N VAL A 332 -9.54 13.93 -12.30
CA VAL A 332 -8.94 14.94 -11.43
C VAL A 332 -9.89 16.13 -11.35
N THR A 333 -10.91 16.01 -10.49
CA THR A 333 -11.90 17.07 -10.24
C THR A 333 -11.64 17.75 -8.91
N ARG A 334 -12.17 18.97 -8.74
CA ARG A 334 -12.06 19.75 -7.50
C ARG A 334 -12.55 18.95 -6.29
N GLU A 335 -13.70 18.31 -6.42
CA GLU A 335 -14.37 17.55 -5.37
C GLU A 335 -13.50 16.38 -4.93
N ARG A 336 -12.93 15.64 -5.89
CA ARG A 336 -12.08 14.50 -5.59
C ARG A 336 -10.78 14.92 -4.95
N ILE A 337 -10.14 16.00 -5.42
CA ILE A 337 -8.90 16.51 -4.79
C ILE A 337 -9.20 16.94 -3.35
N LEU A 338 -10.25 17.73 -3.12
CA LEU A 338 -10.65 18.20 -1.80
C LEU A 338 -10.92 17.03 -0.84
N GLN A 339 -11.65 16.03 -1.32
CA GLN A 339 -11.95 14.83 -0.56
C GLN A 339 -10.67 14.07 -0.15
N LYS A 340 -9.74 13.86 -1.08
CA LYS A 340 -8.48 13.15 -0.78
C LYS A 340 -7.57 13.93 0.15
N ILE A 341 -7.49 15.26 -0.01
CA ILE A 341 -6.79 16.15 0.92
C ILE A 341 -7.41 16.05 2.33
N THR A 342 -8.74 16.04 2.42
CA THR A 342 -9.46 15.93 3.71
C THR A 342 -9.17 14.59 4.39
N LEU A 343 -9.28 13.48 3.67
CA LEU A 343 -8.93 12.14 4.17
C LEU A 343 -7.46 12.06 4.61
N MET A 344 -6.55 12.64 3.83
CA MET A 344 -5.13 12.67 4.16
C MET A 344 -4.86 13.50 5.42
N MET A 345 -5.46 14.69 5.56
CA MET A 345 -5.32 15.51 6.76
C MET A 345 -5.86 14.81 8.00
N GLN A 346 -7.03 14.19 7.91
CA GLN A 346 -7.62 13.45 9.03
C GLN A 346 -6.71 12.29 9.43
N SER A 347 -6.23 11.52 8.45
CA SER A 347 -5.33 10.41 8.69
C SER A 347 -4.02 10.86 9.33
N LEU A 348 -3.39 11.93 8.83
CA LEU A 348 -2.14 12.44 9.43
C LEU A 348 -2.29 12.81 10.90
N LYS A 349 -3.44 13.38 11.29
CA LYS A 349 -3.75 13.68 12.69
C LYS A 349 -4.00 12.42 13.52
N GLN A 350 -4.98 11.63 13.09
CA GLN A 350 -5.52 10.51 13.85
C GLN A 350 -4.61 9.29 13.84
N ASP A 351 -4.06 8.95 12.66
CA ASP A 351 -3.31 7.71 12.42
C ASP A 351 -1.80 7.89 12.64
N PHE A 352 -1.29 9.11 12.44
CA PHE A 352 0.13 9.41 12.51
C PHE A 352 0.52 10.44 13.57
N GLY A 353 -0.44 10.91 14.39
CA GLY A 353 -0.19 11.81 15.51
C GLY A 353 0.30 13.21 15.14
N ILE A 354 0.07 13.67 13.90
CA ILE A 354 0.56 14.96 13.40
C ILE A 354 -0.52 16.02 13.61
N GLU A 355 -0.41 16.82 14.67
CA GLU A 355 -1.42 17.84 15.04
C GLU A 355 -1.70 18.87 13.93
N ARG A 356 -0.65 19.31 13.22
CA ARG A 356 -0.71 20.33 12.15
C ARG A 356 -0.10 19.81 10.85
N PRO A 357 -0.80 18.92 10.11
CA PRO A 357 -0.24 18.28 8.93
C PRO A 357 0.09 19.27 7.82
N LYS A 358 1.28 19.13 7.24
CA LYS A 358 1.75 19.85 6.04
C LYS A 358 1.70 18.92 4.83
N ILE A 359 0.85 19.25 3.86
CA ILE A 359 0.64 18.43 2.67
C ILE A 359 1.18 19.16 1.44
N ALA A 360 2.02 18.49 0.66
CA ALA A 360 2.37 18.92 -0.69
C ALA A 360 1.41 18.30 -1.71
N VAL A 361 0.93 19.08 -2.66
CA VAL A 361 0.08 18.64 -3.77
C VAL A 361 0.86 18.79 -5.05
N LEU A 362 0.89 17.74 -5.88
CA LEU A 362 1.56 17.78 -7.18
C LEU A 362 0.65 18.37 -8.27
N GLY A 363 1.24 18.93 -9.32
CA GLY A 363 0.51 19.22 -10.56
C GLY A 363 0.08 17.94 -11.27
N LEU A 364 -0.98 18.01 -12.07
CA LEU A 364 -1.38 16.94 -12.98
C LEU A 364 -0.44 16.92 -14.21
N ASN A 365 -0.20 18.10 -14.78
CA ASN A 365 0.59 18.28 -15.98
C ASN A 365 2.10 18.39 -15.65
N PRO A 366 2.99 18.05 -16.60
CA PRO A 366 4.40 18.39 -16.50
C PRO A 366 4.59 19.87 -16.16
N HIS A 367 5.61 20.19 -15.38
CA HIS A 367 5.88 21.56 -14.94
C HIS A 367 4.69 22.25 -14.21
N ALA A 368 3.74 21.46 -13.68
CA ALA A 368 2.50 21.98 -13.09
C ALA A 368 1.75 22.95 -14.05
N GLY A 369 1.70 22.57 -15.33
CA GLY A 369 0.96 23.28 -16.38
C GLY A 369 1.70 24.44 -17.03
N GLU A 370 2.87 24.86 -16.52
CA GLU A 370 3.70 25.96 -17.07
C GLU A 370 2.85 27.19 -17.45
N GLU A 371 2.17 27.77 -16.47
CA GLU A 371 1.25 28.91 -16.67
C GLU A 371 0.20 28.69 -17.77
N GLY A 372 -0.26 27.45 -17.93
CA GLY A 372 -1.34 27.09 -18.87
C GLY A 372 -0.83 26.60 -20.22
N LEU A 373 0.47 26.73 -20.47
CA LEU A 373 1.10 26.28 -21.72
C LEU A 373 0.99 24.76 -21.90
N LEU A 374 1.07 24.00 -20.80
CA LEU A 374 1.08 22.52 -20.80
C LEU A 374 -0.22 21.91 -20.24
N GLY A 375 -1.29 22.71 -20.16
CA GLY A 375 -2.57 22.31 -19.59
C GLY A 375 -3.06 23.31 -18.53
N ASN A 376 -4.37 23.36 -18.35
CA ASN A 376 -5.03 24.39 -17.54
C ASN A 376 -5.59 23.84 -16.22
N GLU A 377 -5.54 22.53 -15.99
CA GLU A 377 -6.09 21.89 -14.80
C GLU A 377 -5.52 22.46 -13.50
N GLU A 378 -4.25 22.87 -13.50
CA GLU A 378 -3.66 23.57 -12.36
C GLU A 378 -4.31 24.93 -12.10
N GLN A 379 -4.61 25.72 -13.13
CA GLN A 379 -5.22 27.04 -12.98
C GLN A 379 -6.70 26.97 -12.68
N ASP A 380 -7.40 26.07 -13.36
CA ASP A 380 -8.86 25.99 -13.34
C ASP A 380 -9.36 25.22 -12.11
N ILE A 381 -8.57 24.26 -11.59
CA ILE A 381 -9.01 23.32 -10.57
C ILE A 381 -8.10 23.33 -9.34
N ILE A 382 -6.80 23.09 -9.52
CA ILE A 382 -5.91 22.77 -8.39
C ILE A 382 -5.55 24.04 -7.59
N LYS A 383 -4.96 25.07 -8.21
CA LYS A 383 -4.55 26.32 -7.53
C LYS A 383 -5.71 26.99 -6.79
N PRO A 384 -6.90 27.19 -7.39
CA PRO A 384 -8.02 27.81 -6.67
C PRO A 384 -8.43 27.03 -5.42
N LEU A 385 -8.43 25.70 -5.50
CA LEU A 385 -8.71 24.86 -4.34
C LEU A 385 -7.65 24.99 -3.25
N LEU A 386 -6.37 25.00 -3.61
CA LEU A 386 -5.29 25.14 -2.63
C LEU A 386 -5.30 26.52 -1.95
N ASP A 387 -5.60 27.58 -2.70
CA ASP A 387 -5.74 28.92 -2.16
C ASP A 387 -6.91 29.01 -1.16
N GLU A 388 -8.04 28.37 -1.47
CA GLU A 388 -9.17 28.28 -0.55
C GLU A 388 -8.79 27.56 0.76
N LEU A 389 -8.11 26.41 0.67
CA LEU A 389 -7.71 25.64 1.85
C LEU A 389 -6.67 26.41 2.69
N ARG A 390 -5.73 27.11 2.03
CA ARG A 390 -4.77 27.99 2.70
C ARG A 390 -5.47 29.14 3.43
N ASN A 391 -6.48 29.76 2.82
CA ASN A 391 -7.28 30.82 3.43
C ASN A 391 -8.09 30.31 4.64
N LYS A 392 -8.44 29.02 4.66
CA LYS A 392 -9.01 28.31 5.83
C LYS A 392 -7.96 27.93 6.89
N GLY A 393 -6.70 28.32 6.71
CA GLY A 393 -5.59 28.05 7.64
C GLY A 393 -4.99 26.64 7.52
N GLN A 394 -5.36 25.88 6.49
CA GLN A 394 -4.79 24.55 6.27
C GLN A 394 -3.41 24.66 5.59
N LEU A 395 -2.47 23.82 6.04
CA LEU A 395 -1.10 23.83 5.55
C LEU A 395 -0.95 22.93 4.31
N VAL A 396 -1.62 23.31 3.23
CA VAL A 396 -1.58 22.61 1.94
C VAL A 396 -0.87 23.49 0.91
N PHE A 397 0.13 22.93 0.23
CA PHE A 397 1.04 23.67 -0.64
C PHE A 397 1.16 23.03 -2.02
N GLY A 398 1.38 23.85 -3.05
CA GLY A 398 1.52 23.41 -4.44
C GLY A 398 0.68 24.28 -5.39
N PRO A 399 0.35 23.77 -6.60
CA PRO A 399 0.81 22.49 -7.15
C PRO A 399 2.32 22.54 -7.46
N TYR A 400 3.03 21.45 -7.15
CA TYR A 400 4.45 21.31 -7.48
C TYR A 400 4.69 20.47 -8.74
N PRO A 401 5.68 20.80 -9.58
CA PRO A 401 6.10 19.93 -10.68
C PRO A 401 6.74 18.65 -10.11
N ALA A 402 6.21 17.48 -10.49
CA ALA A 402 6.54 16.22 -9.83
C ALA A 402 8.04 15.85 -9.92
N ASP A 403 8.63 16.00 -11.10
CA ASP A 403 10.03 15.68 -11.37
C ASP A 403 10.98 16.53 -10.51
N GLY A 404 10.83 17.86 -10.53
CA GLY A 404 11.62 18.78 -9.71
C GLY A 404 11.39 18.58 -8.22
N PHE A 405 10.15 18.29 -7.82
CA PHE A 405 9.76 18.05 -6.43
C PHE A 405 10.47 16.82 -5.84
N PHE A 406 10.44 15.69 -6.54
CA PHE A 406 11.14 14.48 -6.08
C PHE A 406 12.65 14.56 -6.28
N GLY A 407 13.12 15.13 -7.41
CA GLY A 407 14.54 15.26 -7.73
C GLY A 407 15.32 16.14 -6.72
N THR A 408 14.69 17.21 -6.23
CA THR A 408 15.28 18.08 -5.19
C THR A 408 15.02 17.61 -3.76
N ARG A 409 14.34 16.47 -3.59
CA ARG A 409 13.89 15.94 -2.30
C ARG A 409 13.02 16.92 -1.49
N ALA A 410 12.24 17.75 -2.18
CA ALA A 410 11.35 18.71 -1.53
C ALA A 410 10.30 18.03 -0.63
N TYR A 411 9.95 16.77 -0.93
CA TYR A 411 9.05 15.96 -0.11
C TYR A 411 9.45 15.87 1.37
N ALA A 412 10.75 15.95 1.70
CA ALA A 412 11.23 15.87 3.08
C ALA A 412 10.79 17.05 3.97
N LYS A 413 10.21 18.10 3.37
CA LYS A 413 9.69 19.28 4.09
C LYS A 413 8.20 19.15 4.46
N PHE A 414 7.56 18.06 4.04
CA PHE A 414 6.14 17.82 4.18
C PHE A 414 5.88 16.51 4.90
N ASP A 415 4.74 16.42 5.56
CA ASP A 415 4.32 15.21 6.27
C ASP A 415 3.73 14.17 5.32
N ALA A 416 3.15 14.63 4.21
CA ALA A 416 2.65 13.80 3.12
C ALA A 416 2.61 14.54 1.78
N VAL A 417 2.57 13.75 0.71
CA VAL A 417 2.45 14.20 -0.68
C VAL A 417 1.17 13.63 -1.28
N LEU A 418 0.38 14.46 -1.96
CA LEU A 418 -0.75 14.03 -2.77
C LEU A 418 -0.40 14.13 -4.25
N ALA A 419 -0.20 12.98 -4.87
CA ALA A 419 -0.03 12.84 -6.31
C ALA A 419 -1.38 12.76 -7.02
N MET A 420 -1.44 13.19 -8.28
CA MET A 420 -2.69 13.20 -9.05
C MET A 420 -3.06 11.80 -9.57
N TYR A 421 -2.08 10.93 -9.82
CA TYR A 421 -2.30 9.58 -10.31
C TYR A 421 -1.25 8.59 -9.79
N HIS A 422 -1.58 7.30 -9.91
CA HIS A 422 -0.80 6.16 -9.41
C HIS A 422 0.71 6.27 -9.67
N ASP A 423 1.13 6.23 -10.94
CA ASP A 423 2.56 6.17 -11.28
C ASP A 423 3.32 7.45 -10.91
N GLN A 424 2.65 8.61 -10.86
CA GLN A 424 3.26 9.87 -10.42
C GLN A 424 3.77 9.80 -8.98
N GLY A 425 3.02 9.11 -8.12
CA GLY A 425 3.36 8.97 -6.70
C GLY A 425 4.14 7.69 -6.40
N LEU A 426 3.80 6.57 -7.03
CA LEU A 426 4.33 5.27 -6.66
C LEU A 426 5.71 5.00 -7.24
N ILE A 427 6.04 5.47 -8.44
CA ILE A 427 7.40 5.35 -8.98
C ILE A 427 8.43 5.98 -8.04
N PRO A 428 8.31 7.26 -7.63
CA PRO A 428 9.28 7.85 -6.72
C PRO A 428 9.22 7.20 -5.33
N PHE A 429 8.04 6.85 -4.83
CA PHE A 429 7.92 6.15 -3.55
C PHE A 429 8.72 4.84 -3.54
N LYS A 430 8.52 3.99 -4.56
CA LYS A 430 9.24 2.73 -4.72
C LYS A 430 10.73 2.94 -4.94
N ALA A 431 11.15 3.99 -5.64
CA ALA A 431 12.57 4.28 -5.82
C ALA A 431 13.26 4.73 -4.53
N ILE A 432 12.53 5.38 -3.62
CA ILE A 432 13.05 5.96 -2.38
C ILE A 432 12.94 4.98 -1.19
N ALA A 433 11.83 4.24 -1.11
CA ALA A 433 11.43 3.46 0.06
C ALA A 433 11.00 2.02 -0.31
N PHE A 434 11.66 1.41 -1.31
CA PHE A 434 11.24 0.11 -1.87
C PHE A 434 10.96 -0.98 -0.83
N GLU A 435 11.91 -1.22 0.06
CA GLU A 435 11.90 -2.36 1.00
C GLU A 435 11.03 -2.09 2.23
N GLU A 436 10.91 -0.82 2.62
CA GLU A 436 10.20 -0.39 3.83
C GLU A 436 8.77 0.11 3.55
N GLY A 437 8.37 0.15 2.29
CA GLY A 437 7.06 0.63 1.87
C GLY A 437 5.92 -0.22 2.42
N VAL A 438 4.92 0.47 2.96
CA VAL A 438 3.67 -0.13 3.45
C VAL A 438 2.50 0.51 2.73
N ASN A 439 1.58 -0.32 2.24
CA ASN A 439 0.30 0.15 1.74
C ASN A 439 -0.68 0.29 2.90
N PHE A 440 -1.06 1.53 3.22
CA PHE A 440 -2.04 1.89 4.23
C PHE A 440 -3.31 2.42 3.56
N THR A 441 -4.47 2.05 4.10
CA THR A 441 -5.77 2.49 3.58
C THR A 441 -6.39 3.52 4.53
N ALA A 442 -6.16 4.80 4.23
CA ALA A 442 -6.72 5.91 5.01
C ALA A 442 -8.21 6.11 4.74
N GLY A 443 -8.94 6.64 5.72
CA GLY A 443 -10.39 6.86 5.66
C GLY A 443 -11.24 5.67 6.15
N MET A 444 -10.60 4.57 6.54
CA MET A 444 -11.28 3.40 7.11
C MET A 444 -11.45 3.53 8.63
N PRO A 445 -12.59 3.10 9.21
CA PRO A 445 -12.79 3.11 10.67
C PRO A 445 -11.83 2.13 11.38
N ALA A 446 -11.40 1.08 10.69
CA ALA A 446 -10.44 0.10 11.19
C ALA A 446 -9.06 0.29 10.54
N VAL A 447 -8.00 -0.13 11.26
CA VAL A 447 -6.62 -0.06 10.77
C VAL A 447 -6.35 -1.24 9.87
N ARG A 448 -5.91 -0.97 8.63
CA ARG A 448 -5.37 -1.99 7.74
C ARG A 448 -4.08 -1.56 7.08
N THR A 449 -3.07 -2.43 7.16
CA THR A 449 -1.80 -2.31 6.45
C THR A 449 -1.54 -3.53 5.58
N SER A 450 -0.60 -3.41 4.66
CA SER A 450 -0.17 -4.49 3.78
C SER A 450 1.26 -4.25 3.34
N PRO A 451 2.07 -5.32 3.18
CA PRO A 451 3.32 -5.21 2.46
C PRO A 451 3.06 -4.77 1.02
N ASP A 452 4.09 -4.21 0.40
CA ASP A 452 4.02 -3.56 -0.90
C ASP A 452 4.56 -4.46 -2.03
N HIS A 453 4.41 -5.78 -1.86
CA HIS A 453 4.81 -6.81 -2.84
C HIS A 453 3.66 -7.79 -3.14
N GLY A 454 3.76 -8.50 -4.27
CA GLY A 454 2.81 -9.52 -4.69
C GLY A 454 3.03 -10.89 -4.03
N THR A 455 2.37 -11.92 -4.56
CA THR A 455 2.46 -13.32 -4.09
C THR A 455 3.78 -14.01 -4.42
N ALA A 456 4.53 -13.52 -5.42
CA ALA A 456 5.87 -13.99 -5.79
C ALA A 456 6.04 -15.52 -5.82
N TYR A 457 5.16 -16.20 -6.57
CA TYR A 457 5.13 -17.67 -6.66
C TYR A 457 6.46 -18.29 -7.10
N ASP A 458 7.24 -17.58 -7.90
CA ASP A 458 8.55 -18.04 -8.40
C ASP A 458 9.58 -18.28 -7.29
N ILE A 459 9.41 -17.67 -6.12
CA ILE A 459 10.31 -17.82 -4.96
C ILE A 459 9.63 -18.46 -3.73
N ALA A 460 8.34 -18.78 -3.81
CA ALA A 460 7.58 -19.30 -2.67
C ALA A 460 8.14 -20.62 -2.12
N GLY A 461 8.38 -20.66 -0.81
CA GLY A 461 8.88 -21.86 -0.13
C GLY A 461 10.35 -22.17 -0.39
N LYS A 462 11.09 -21.24 -1.03
CA LYS A 462 12.53 -21.38 -1.33
C LYS A 462 13.43 -20.67 -0.30
N ASP A 463 12.85 -20.06 0.73
CA ASP A 463 13.57 -19.28 1.73
C ASP A 463 14.27 -18.02 1.16
N LEU A 464 13.76 -17.50 0.04
CA LEU A 464 14.32 -16.33 -0.66
C LEU A 464 13.52 -15.04 -0.46
N ALA A 465 12.30 -15.12 0.08
CA ALA A 465 11.47 -13.94 0.29
C ALA A 465 11.99 -13.13 1.48
N ASP A 466 12.04 -11.81 1.30
CA ASP A 466 12.41 -10.84 2.33
C ASP A 466 11.18 -10.45 3.15
N GLU A 467 11.26 -10.59 4.47
CA GLU A 467 10.19 -10.26 5.41
C GLU A 467 10.09 -8.78 5.77
N THR A 468 11.02 -7.93 5.33
CA THR A 468 11.14 -6.54 5.77
C THR A 468 9.84 -5.75 5.57
N SER A 469 9.22 -5.83 4.40
CA SER A 469 7.94 -5.12 4.13
C SER A 469 6.78 -5.67 4.99
N MET A 470 6.74 -6.98 5.27
CA MET A 470 5.75 -7.57 6.19
C MET A 470 5.97 -7.06 7.62
N LEU A 471 7.22 -7.02 8.06
CA LEU A 471 7.60 -6.51 9.37
C LEU A 471 7.24 -5.01 9.52
N GLN A 472 7.54 -4.19 8.52
CA GLN A 472 7.14 -2.78 8.49
C GLN A 472 5.62 -2.62 8.49
N ALA A 473 4.88 -3.48 7.77
CA ALA A 473 3.42 -3.45 7.78
C ALA A 473 2.85 -3.76 9.18
N ILE A 474 3.44 -4.71 9.91
CA ILE A 474 3.08 -5.01 11.30
C ILE A 474 3.41 -3.84 12.22
N TYR A 475 4.61 -3.27 12.16
CA TYR A 475 4.98 -2.11 12.98
C TYR A 475 4.07 -0.91 12.71
N THR A 476 3.82 -0.60 11.43
CA THR A 476 2.91 0.47 11.03
C THR A 476 1.49 0.23 11.56
N ALA A 477 1.00 -1.01 11.54
CA ALA A 477 -0.32 -1.34 12.10
C ALA A 477 -0.38 -1.08 13.62
N ILE A 478 0.68 -1.45 14.35
CA ILE A 478 0.81 -1.22 15.80
C ILE A 478 0.82 0.28 16.09
N ASP A 479 1.67 1.04 15.40
CA ASP A 479 1.83 2.48 15.62
C ASP A 479 0.55 3.24 15.31
N VAL A 480 -0.10 2.92 14.18
CA VAL A 480 -1.37 3.55 13.79
C VAL A 480 -2.50 3.19 14.75
N ALA A 481 -2.62 1.92 15.15
CA ALA A 481 -3.66 1.50 16.10
C ALA A 481 -3.49 2.18 17.46
N ARG A 482 -2.25 2.32 17.94
CA ARG A 482 -1.94 3.06 19.17
C ARG A 482 -2.30 4.55 19.04
N SER A 483 -1.83 5.20 17.96
CA SER A 483 -2.14 6.62 17.69
C SER A 483 -3.65 6.87 17.63
N ARG A 484 -4.42 5.97 17.00
CA ARG A 484 -5.89 6.07 16.96
C ARG A 484 -6.51 6.01 18.34
N LYS A 485 -6.09 5.05 19.17
CA LYS A 485 -6.61 4.89 20.53
C LYS A 485 -6.33 6.16 21.35
N GLU A 486 -5.09 6.65 21.32
CA GLU A 486 -4.68 7.89 21.98
C GLU A 486 -5.47 9.10 21.48
N TYR A 487 -5.63 9.26 20.16
CA TYR A 487 -6.40 10.34 19.55
C TYR A 487 -7.87 10.33 20.01
N LEU A 488 -8.52 9.16 20.00
CA LEU A 488 -9.91 9.02 20.43
C LEU A 488 -10.09 9.28 21.93
N GLU A 489 -9.13 8.85 22.76
CA GLU A 489 -9.12 9.15 24.19
C GLU A 489 -8.96 10.65 24.46
N LEU A 490 -8.08 11.33 23.73
CA LEU A 490 -7.89 12.79 23.82
C LEU A 490 -9.14 13.56 23.38
N GLU A 491 -9.76 13.20 22.26
CA GLU A 491 -11.01 13.82 21.79
C GLU A 491 -12.16 13.60 22.78
N ALA A 492 -12.30 12.39 23.32
CA ALA A 492 -13.32 12.09 24.35
C ALA A 492 -13.05 12.84 25.66
N GLY A 493 -11.79 13.06 26.01
CA GLY A 493 -11.38 13.85 27.18
C GLY A 493 -11.58 15.36 26.99
N ALA A 494 -11.39 15.88 25.78
CA ALA A 494 -11.60 17.30 25.46
C ALA A 494 -13.08 17.71 25.46
N LEU A 495 -14.00 16.75 25.31
CA LEU A 495 -15.45 16.94 25.37
C LEU A 495 -16.03 16.83 26.79
N LYS A 496 -15.22 16.48 27.79
CA LYS A 496 -15.57 16.47 29.21
C LYS A 496 -15.06 17.73 29.89
#